data_AF-A0A6I1VX01-F1
#
_entry.id   AF-A0A6I1VX01-F1
#
_cell.length_a   1.000
_cell.length_b   1.000
_cell.length_c   1.000
_cell.angle_alpha   90.00
_cell.angle_beta   90.00
_cell.angle_gamma   90.00
#
_symmetry.space_group_name_H-M   'P 1'
#
loop_
_entity.id
_entity.type
_entity.pdbx_description
1 polymer ?
#
loop_
_entity_poly.entity_id
_entity_poly.type
_entity_poly.pdbx_seq_one_letter_code
_entity_poly.pdbx_strand_id
1 'polypeptide(L)'
;FGSRQSVGVGLFVAFSACFIGGLLGCFSGVIGGRFDAVTMRMMDIMLSVPSLVLIMALAAALGASLFNAMLAITLVRIPSYVRLARGQSL
;
A
#
# COMPACT_ATOMS: atom_id res chain seq x y z
N PHE A 1 6.64 27.07 3.90
CA PHE A 1 6.20 26.57 2.57
C PHE A 1 6.10 25.05 2.43
N GLY A 2 6.67 24.23 3.34
CA GLY A 2 6.52 22.75 3.28
C GLY A 2 5.13 22.21 3.64
N SER A 3 4.35 22.91 4.48
CA SER A 3 3.04 22.43 4.95
C SER A 3 2.02 22.14 3.82
N ARG A 4 1.92 23.01 2.80
CA ARG A 4 1.00 22.79 1.67
C ARG A 4 1.42 21.61 0.80
N GLN A 5 2.72 21.41 0.59
CA GLN A 5 3.19 20.26 -0.19
C GLN A 5 2.98 18.97 0.60
N SER A 6 3.37 18.91 1.88
CA SER A 6 3.15 17.71 2.71
C SER A 6 1.68 17.30 2.83
N VAL A 7 0.76 18.27 2.90
CA VAL A 7 -0.69 17.98 2.91
C VAL A 7 -1.15 17.40 1.57
N GLY A 8 -0.76 17.99 0.43
CA GLY A 8 -1.10 17.47 -0.89
C GLY A 8 -0.51 16.09 -1.16
N VAL A 9 0.75 15.88 -0.75
CA VAL A 9 1.46 14.59 -0.78
C VAL A 9 0.71 13.53 0.02
N GLY A 10 0.39 13.82 1.28
CA GLY A 10 -0.28 12.88 2.17
C GLY A 10 -1.67 12.51 1.66
N LEU A 11 -2.41 13.49 1.13
CA LEU A 11 -3.72 13.24 0.54
C LEU A 11 -3.63 12.31 -0.67
N PHE A 12 -2.68 12.55 -1.57
CA PHE A 12 -2.49 11.73 -2.77
C PHE A 12 -2.12 10.30 -2.40
N VAL A 13 -1.14 10.12 -1.51
CA VAL A 13 -0.72 8.80 -1.00
C VAL A 13 -1.88 8.06 -0.34
N ALA A 14 -2.66 8.75 0.51
CA ALA A 14 -3.79 8.14 1.19
C ALA A 14 -4.88 7.72 0.20
N PHE A 15 -5.21 8.57 -0.77
CA PHE A 15 -6.23 8.30 -1.77
C PHE A 15 -5.82 7.13 -2.67
N SER A 16 -4.59 7.14 -3.19
CA SER A 16 -4.06 6.05 -4.03
C SER A 16 -3.97 4.74 -3.27
N ALA A 17 -3.46 4.74 -2.03
CA ALA A 17 -3.36 3.53 -1.21
C ALA A 17 -4.75 2.96 -0.87
N CYS A 18 -5.70 3.83 -0.53
CA CYS A 18 -7.07 3.43 -0.22
C CYS A 18 -7.79 2.88 -1.46
N PHE A 19 -7.63 3.53 -2.61
CA PHE A 19 -8.28 3.09 -3.85
C PHE A 19 -7.72 1.74 -4.33
N ILE A 20 -6.39 1.61 -4.41
CA ILE A 20 -5.74 0.37 -4.87
C ILE A 20 -5.92 -0.76 -3.85
N GLY A 21 -5.63 -0.50 -2.57
CA GLY A 21 -5.76 -1.50 -1.51
C GLY A 21 -7.20 -1.89 -1.22
N GLY A 22 -8.13 -0.94 -1.33
CA GLY A 22 -9.57 -1.17 -1.19
C GLY A 22 -10.13 -2.01 -2.34
N LEU A 23 -9.78 -1.69 -3.59
CA LEU A 23 -10.17 -2.53 -4.74
C LEU A 23 -9.62 -3.94 -4.60
N LEU A 24 -8.30 -4.09 -4.38
CA LEU A 24 -7.67 -5.41 -4.21
C LEU A 24 -8.29 -6.19 -3.04
N GLY A 25 -8.52 -5.55 -1.90
CA GLY A 25 -9.11 -6.20 -0.72
C GLY A 25 -10.57 -6.57 -0.93
N CYS A 26 -11.36 -5.73 -1.61
CA CYS A 26 -12.76 -6.02 -1.93
C CYS A 26 -12.87 -7.16 -2.94
N PHE A 27 -12.04 -7.17 -3.99
CA PHE A 27 -11.95 -8.30 -4.94
C PHE A 27 -11.49 -9.59 -4.26
N SER A 28 -10.51 -9.52 -3.35
CA SER A 28 -10.04 -10.66 -2.55
C SER A 28 -11.13 -11.22 -1.64
N GLY A 29 -11.92 -10.34 -1.01
CA GLY A 29 -13.03 -10.69 -0.12
C GLY A 29 -14.24 -11.29 -0.85
N VAL A 30 -14.60 -10.75 -2.02
CA VAL A 30 -15.78 -11.20 -2.79
C VAL A 30 -15.52 -12.51 -3.54
N ILE A 31 -14.36 -12.67 -4.16
CA ILE A 31 -14.06 -13.87 -4.98
C ILE A 31 -13.73 -15.06 -4.08
N GLY A 32 -13.04 -14.84 -2.96
CA GLY A 32 -12.57 -15.90 -2.08
C GLY A 32 -11.66 -16.94 -2.79
N GLY A 33 -11.15 -17.91 -2.05
CA GLY A 33 -10.41 -19.04 -2.64
C GLY A 33 -8.95 -18.73 -3.02
N ARG A 34 -8.51 -19.23 -4.19
CA ARG A 34 -7.08 -19.26 -4.59
C ARG A 34 -6.48 -17.87 -4.80
N PHE A 35 -7.27 -16.92 -5.29
CA PHE A 35 -6.85 -15.53 -5.51
C PHE A 35 -6.56 -14.79 -4.20
N ASP A 36 -7.39 -15.03 -3.19
CA ASP A 36 -7.21 -14.49 -1.85
C ASP A 36 -5.93 -15.03 -1.20
N ALA A 37 -5.67 -16.34 -1.31
CA ALA A 37 -4.46 -16.96 -0.78
C ALA A 37 -3.18 -16.42 -1.43
N VAL A 38 -3.19 -16.14 -2.75
CA VAL A 38 -2.05 -15.55 -3.46
C VAL A 38 -1.85 -14.09 -3.05
N THR A 39 -2.93 -13.30 -2.99
CA THR A 39 -2.87 -11.88 -2.61
C THR A 39 -2.37 -11.74 -1.17
N MET A 40 -2.94 -12.50 -0.24
CA MET A 40 -2.50 -12.50 1.16
C MET A 40 -1.06 -12.98 1.33
N ARG A 41 -0.62 -13.99 0.55
CA ARG A 41 0.80 -14.39 0.56
C ARG A 41 1.73 -13.26 0.14
N MET A 42 1.38 -12.53 -0.92
CA MET A 42 2.17 -11.36 -1.33
C MET A 42 2.21 -10.30 -0.23
N MET A 43 1.06 -10.02 0.41
CA MET A 43 0.99 -9.06 1.51
C MET A 43 1.81 -9.52 2.73
N ASP A 44 1.78 -10.80 3.08
CA ASP A 44 2.56 -11.37 4.19
C ASP A 44 4.06 -11.32 3.91
N ILE A 45 4.49 -11.56 2.67
CA ILE A 45 5.90 -11.38 2.26
C ILE A 45 6.31 -9.92 2.41
N MET A 46 5.47 -8.97 1.97
CA MET A 46 5.75 -7.53 2.11
C MET A 46 5.84 -7.10 3.58
N LEU A 47 4.98 -7.64 4.45
CA LEU A 47 4.95 -7.32 5.88
C LEU A 47 6.01 -8.07 6.71
N SER A 48 6.62 -9.13 6.18
CA SER A 48 7.75 -9.81 6.81
C SER A 48 8.98 -8.90 6.93
N VAL A 49 9.10 -7.92 6.03
CA VAL A 49 10.15 -6.91 6.04
C VAL A 49 9.66 -5.71 6.84
N PRO A 50 10.47 -5.17 7.79
CA PRO A 50 10.11 -3.96 8.50
C PRO A 50 9.79 -2.83 7.51
N SER A 51 8.67 -2.14 7.72
CA SER A 51 8.15 -1.12 6.79
C SER A 51 9.17 -0.03 6.46
N LEU A 52 9.98 0.38 7.44
CA LEU A 52 11.09 1.32 7.24
C LEU A 52 12.10 0.82 6.21
N VAL A 53 12.55 -0.43 6.33
CA VAL A 53 13.54 -1.01 5.41
C VAL A 53 12.96 -1.13 4.01
N LEU A 54 11.70 -1.55 3.90
CA LEU A 54 11.02 -1.67 2.62
C LEU A 54 10.85 -0.31 1.94
N ILE A 55 10.45 0.73 2.69
CA ILE A 55 10.33 2.10 2.17
C ILE A 55 11.70 2.60 1.67
N MET A 56 12.77 2.39 2.44
CA MET A 56 14.12 2.81 2.05
C MET A 56 14.62 2.07 0.81
N ALA A 57 14.37 0.76 0.71
CA ALA A 57 14.71 -0.06 -0.45
C ALA A 57 13.96 0.39 -1.71
N LEU A 58 12.65 0.63 -1.61
CA LEU A 58 11.85 1.15 -2.72
C LEU A 58 12.26 2.57 -3.12
N ALA A 59 12.53 3.45 -2.15
CA ALA A 59 13.01 4.80 -2.43
C ALA A 59 14.36 4.79 -3.14
N ALA A 60 15.27 3.89 -2.73
CA ALA A 60 16.55 3.69 -3.39
C ALA A 60 16.40 3.11 -4.80
N ALA A 61 15.48 2.15 -5.00
CA ALA A 61 15.24 1.51 -6.29
C ALA A 61 14.57 2.44 -7.32
N LEU A 62 13.62 3.27 -6.90
CA LEU A 62 12.92 4.21 -7.78
C LEU A 62 13.74 5.49 -8.04
N GLY A 63 14.70 5.82 -7.18
CA GLY A 63 15.55 7.00 -7.28
C GLY A 63 15.01 8.23 -6.53
N ALA A 64 15.88 9.24 -6.35
CA ALA A 64 15.61 10.41 -5.53
C ALA A 64 14.61 11.39 -6.19
N SER A 65 13.31 11.19 -5.91
CA SER A 65 12.25 12.14 -6.25
C SER A 65 11.16 12.10 -5.17
N LEU A 66 10.54 13.26 -4.91
CA LEU A 66 9.41 13.36 -4.00
C LEU A 66 8.27 12.42 -4.43
N PHE A 67 8.04 12.29 -5.74
CA PHE A 67 7.02 11.40 -6.29
C PHE A 67 7.34 9.92 -6.06
N ASN A 68 8.61 9.54 -6.15
CA ASN A 68 9.06 8.16 -5.91
C ASN A 68 8.92 7.79 -4.43
N ALA A 69 9.23 8.72 -3.53
CA ALA A 69 8.99 8.54 -2.09
C ALA A 69 7.49 8.35 -1.79
N MET A 70 6.61 9.12 -2.46
CA MET A 70 5.16 8.93 -2.34
C MET A 70 4.72 7.54 -2.79
N LEU A 71 5.21 7.08 -3.95
CA LEU A 71 4.89 5.76 -4.47
C LEU A 71 5.40 4.65 -3.54
N ALA A 72 6.61 4.77 -3.02
CA ALA A 72 7.17 3.82 -2.05
C ALA A 72 6.28 3.71 -0.82
N ILE A 73 5.90 4.84 -0.21
CA ILE A 73 5.01 4.85 0.97
C ILE A 73 3.64 4.26 0.62
N THR A 74 3.10 4.60 -0.56
CA THR A 74 1.81 4.08 -1.03
C THR A 74 1.83 2.56 -1.10
N LEU A 75 2.83 1.99 -1.78
CA LEU A 75 3.01 0.55 -1.95
C LEU A 75 3.12 -0.19 -0.61
N VAL A 76 3.87 0.37 0.33
CA VAL A 76 4.02 -0.23 1.68
C VAL A 76 2.72 -0.17 2.49
N ARG A 77 1.84 0.80 2.24
CA ARG A 77 0.53 0.89 2.93
C ARG A 77 -0.56 0.01 2.33
N ILE A 78 -0.43 -0.45 1.09
CA ILE A 78 -1.39 -1.34 0.42
C ILE A 78 -1.77 -2.56 1.28
N PRO A 79 -0.83 -3.38 1.82
CA PRO A 79 -1.18 -4.57 2.61
C PRO A 79 -2.07 -4.25 3.82
N SER A 80 -1.84 -3.12 4.49
CA SER A 80 -2.67 -2.68 5.61
C SER A 80 -4.09 -2.35 5.16
N TYR A 81 -4.26 -1.66 4.02
CA TYR A 81 -5.58 -1.38 3.46
C TYR A 81 -6.29 -2.62 2.91
N VAL A 82 -5.57 -3.55 2.30
CA VAL A 82 -6.12 -4.82 1.81
C VAL A 82 -6.70 -5.63 2.97
N ARG A 83 -5.97 -5.73 4.09
CA ARG A 83 -6.46 -6.40 5.30
C ARG A 83 -7.68 -5.69 5.91
N LEU A 84 -7.67 -4.37 5.96
CA LEU A 84 -8.82 -3.58 6.44
C LEU A 84 -10.07 -3.81 5.58
N ALA A 85 -9.94 -3.70 4.26
CA ALA A 85 -11.05 -3.93 3.34
C ALA A 85 -11.58 -5.36 3.41
N ARG A 86 -10.69 -6.36 3.56
CA ARG A 86 -11.10 -7.75 3.74
C ARG A 86 -11.85 -7.98 5.05
N GLY A 87 -11.42 -7.35 6.14
CA GLY A 87 -12.12 -7.41 7.43
C GLY A 87 -13.49 -6.72 7.43
N GLN A 88 -13.83 -5.96 6.39
CA GLN A 88 -15.16 -5.35 6.21
C GLN A 88 -16.02 -6.12 5.20
N SER A 89 -15.42 -6.99 4.37
CA SER A 89 -16.13 -7.80 3.36
C SER A 89 -16.56 -9.19 3.87
N LEU A 90 -16.05 -9.61 5.03
CA LEU A 90 -16.48 -10.80 5.78
C LEU A 90 -17.72 -10.45 6.62
#